data_AF-A0A0D8ZT87-F1
#
_entry.id   AF-A0A0D8ZT87-F1
#
_cell.length_a   1.000
_cell.length_b   1.000
_cell.length_c   1.000
_cell.angle_alpha   90.00
_cell.angle_beta   90.00
_cell.angle_gamma   90.00
#
_symmetry.space_group_name_H-M   'P 1'
#
loop_
_entity.id
_entity.type
_entity.pdbx_description
1 polymer ?
#
loop_
_entity_poly.entity_id
_entity_poly.type
_entity_poly.pdbx_seq_one_letter_code
_entity_poly.pdbx_strand_id
1 'polypeptide(L)'
;MSLIARVDRARNRLQEANERLSEARGFRDNLSHKVLQNPLARHQRFDRTISYMHMEMVTNINEVGNIRLLNRLGRFSQGSKAAALAAWALKVRSGGDWDHKPKLSTMLEFDGNEPPTFPIPGDDEHEYNYDIWSNIHYGYVGMAAGFNSLELRAGAIAADRQYVPADDLSVRIGIELWEEYGPNLTSEQLHQAILDRKEEYLRIQDETNIVVRPIDNGY
;
A
#
# COMPACT_ATOMS: atom_id res chain seq x y z
N MET A 1 25.57 49.86 27.04
CA MET A 1 25.49 48.39 27.30
C MET A 1 26.68 47.72 26.62
N SER A 2 27.45 46.92 27.36
CA SER A 2 28.60 46.18 26.85
C SER A 2 28.17 45.14 25.80
N LEU A 3 29.04 44.87 24.81
CA LEU A 3 28.88 43.82 23.81
C LEU A 3 28.66 42.45 24.47
N ILE A 4 29.33 42.20 25.60
CA ILE A 4 29.22 40.98 26.41
C ILE A 4 27.78 40.80 26.91
N ALA A 5 27.18 41.85 27.49
CA ALA A 5 25.80 41.81 27.98
C ALA A 5 24.74 41.66 26.87
N ARG A 6 25.09 41.88 25.60
CA ARG A 6 24.20 41.58 24.45
C ARG A 6 24.31 40.13 24.04
N VAL A 7 25.52 39.58 24.04
CA VAL A 7 25.79 38.16 23.74
C VAL A 7 25.13 37.25 24.78
N ASP A 8 25.23 37.57 26.07
CA ASP A 8 24.64 36.74 27.13
C ASP A 8 23.12 36.70 27.05
N ARG A 9 22.47 37.84 26.75
CA ARG A 9 21.01 37.88 26.53
C ARG A 9 20.57 37.11 25.29
N ALA A 10 21.37 37.10 24.23
CA ALA A 10 21.08 36.32 23.04
C ALA A 10 21.19 34.81 23.33
N ARG A 11 22.20 34.39 24.09
CA ARG A 11 22.35 32.99 24.53
C ARG A 11 21.19 32.52 25.41
N ASN A 12 20.79 33.32 26.39
CA ASN A 12 19.66 32.94 27.26
C ASN A 12 18.35 32.81 26.47
N ARG A 13 18.08 33.70 25.51
CA ARG A 13 16.90 33.60 24.65
C ARG A 13 16.92 32.37 23.75
N LEU A 14 18.08 31.98 23.24
CA LEU A 14 18.23 30.75 22.46
C LEU A 14 17.99 29.50 23.31
N GLN A 15 18.45 29.51 24.56
CA GLN A 15 18.23 28.40 25.48
C GLN A 15 16.76 28.25 25.86
N GLU A 16 16.08 29.35 26.23
CA GLU A 16 14.63 29.35 26.49
C GLU A 16 13.82 28.91 25.26
N ALA A 17 14.23 29.32 24.05
CA ALA A 17 13.57 28.89 22.81
C ALA A 17 13.74 27.39 22.56
N ASN A 18 14.93 26.83 22.83
CA ASN A 18 15.18 25.39 22.70
C ASN A 18 14.40 24.57 23.74
N GLU A 19 14.27 25.07 24.97
CA GLU A 19 13.47 24.41 26.01
C GLU A 19 11.98 24.37 25.63
N ARG A 20 11.42 25.49 25.16
CA ARG A 20 10.03 25.55 24.67
C ARG A 20 9.79 24.65 23.47
N LEU A 21 10.76 24.54 22.56
CA LEU A 21 10.68 23.62 21.42
C LEU A 21 10.71 22.16 21.87
N SER A 22 11.52 21.82 22.87
CA SER A 22 11.57 20.48 23.46
C SER A 22 10.26 20.12 24.15
N GLU A 23 9.69 21.04 24.94
CA GLU A 23 8.39 20.85 25.59
C GLU A 23 7.24 20.73 24.59
N ALA A 24 7.21 21.56 23.55
CA ALA A 24 6.21 21.50 22.50
C ALA A 24 6.27 20.17 21.70
N ARG A 25 7.49 19.64 21.48
CA ARG A 25 7.68 18.31 20.91
C ARG A 25 7.14 17.23 21.84
N GLY A 26 7.53 17.23 23.12
CA GLY A 26 7.03 16.26 24.09
C GLY A 26 5.50 16.27 24.25
N PHE A 27 4.87 17.44 24.19
CA PHE A 27 3.41 17.57 24.22
C PHE A 27 2.75 17.03 22.95
N ARG A 28 3.32 17.31 21.77
CA ARG A 28 2.85 16.77 20.49
C ARG A 28 2.98 15.25 20.44
N ASP A 29 4.10 14.70 20.91
CA ASP A 29 4.35 13.26 20.92
C ASP A 29 3.35 12.54 21.85
N ASN A 30 3.06 13.13 23.01
CA ASN A 30 2.07 12.60 23.97
C ASN A 30 0.62 12.69 23.43
N LEU A 31 0.30 13.76 22.68
CA LEU A 31 -0.98 13.88 21.97
C LEU A 31 -1.11 12.84 20.85
N SER A 32 -0.08 12.69 20.01
CA SER A 32 -0.05 11.65 18.97
C SER A 32 -0.23 10.27 19.58
N HIS A 33 0.49 9.97 20.67
CA HIS A 33 0.37 8.69 21.37
C HIS A 33 -1.06 8.43 21.90
N LYS A 34 -1.72 9.44 22.47
CA LYS A 34 -3.12 9.32 22.93
C LYS A 34 -4.13 9.19 21.79
N VAL A 35 -3.89 9.84 20.65
CA VAL A 35 -4.74 9.70 19.46
C VAL A 35 -4.58 8.31 18.85
N LEU A 36 -3.36 7.77 18.78
CA LEU A 36 -3.09 6.42 18.30
C LEU A 36 -3.68 5.32 19.22
N GLN A 37 -3.87 5.61 20.51
CA GLN A 37 -4.53 4.72 21.47
C GLN A 37 -6.07 4.67 21.31
N ASN A 38 -6.69 5.56 20.51
CA ASN A 38 -8.12 5.49 20.20
C ASN A 38 -8.34 4.47 19.06
N PRO A 39 -9.06 3.35 19.27
CA PRO A 39 -9.23 2.30 18.25
C PRO A 39 -9.83 2.81 16.92
N LEU A 40 -10.71 3.81 16.98
CA LEU A 40 -11.32 4.42 15.79
C LEU A 40 -10.34 5.31 15.00
N ALA A 41 -9.38 5.94 15.70
CA ALA A 41 -8.32 6.71 15.03
C ALA A 41 -7.19 5.80 14.56
N ARG A 42 -6.90 4.73 15.31
CA ARG A 42 -5.84 3.75 15.01
C ARG A 42 -6.01 3.11 13.64
N HIS A 43 -7.23 2.70 13.29
CA HIS A 43 -7.51 1.99 12.03
C HIS A 43 -8.12 2.88 10.94
N GLN A 44 -8.10 4.21 11.10
CA GLN A 44 -8.69 5.10 10.08
C GLN A 44 -8.01 4.95 8.71
N ARG A 45 -6.67 4.76 8.68
CA ARG A 45 -5.93 4.48 7.44
C ARG A 45 -6.36 3.15 6.82
N PHE A 46 -6.60 2.12 7.63
CA PHE A 46 -7.14 0.84 7.18
C PHE A 46 -8.55 1.00 6.59
N ASP A 47 -9.48 1.64 7.30
CA ASP A 47 -10.87 1.80 6.86
C ASP A 47 -10.97 2.51 5.50
N ARG A 48 -10.16 3.56 5.31
CA ARG A 48 -10.05 4.27 4.02
C ARG A 48 -9.47 3.36 2.95
N THR A 49 -8.39 2.64 3.25
CA THR A 49 -7.71 1.77 2.28
C THR A 49 -8.57 0.61 1.84
N ILE A 50 -9.16 -0.15 2.78
CA ILE A 50 -9.98 -1.33 2.45
C ILE A 50 -11.21 -0.93 1.63
N SER A 51 -11.87 0.18 1.98
CA SER A 51 -13.04 0.69 1.25
C SER A 51 -12.66 1.11 -0.17
N TYR A 52 -11.58 1.87 -0.32
CA TYR A 52 -11.12 2.34 -1.63
C TYR A 52 -10.65 1.18 -2.51
N MET A 53 -9.79 0.30 -1.98
CA MET A 53 -9.18 -0.77 -2.78
C MET A 53 -10.20 -1.85 -3.17
N HIS A 54 -11.13 -2.19 -2.28
CA HIS A 54 -12.23 -3.07 -2.63
C HIS A 54 -13.10 -2.47 -3.75
N MET A 55 -13.48 -1.20 -3.63
CA MET A 55 -14.25 -0.48 -4.65
C MET A 55 -13.51 -0.43 -6.00
N GLU A 56 -12.22 -0.12 -5.99
CA GLU A 56 -11.34 -0.14 -7.17
C GLU A 56 -11.32 -1.52 -7.82
N MET A 57 -11.18 -2.60 -7.03
CA MET A 57 -11.17 -3.96 -7.55
C MET A 57 -12.49 -4.30 -8.24
N VAL A 58 -13.64 -4.11 -7.57
CA VAL A 58 -14.96 -4.47 -8.13
C VAL A 58 -15.40 -3.55 -9.28
N THR A 59 -14.89 -2.33 -9.34
CA THR A 59 -15.11 -1.43 -10.48
C THR A 59 -14.27 -1.86 -11.68
N ASN A 60 -12.96 -2.06 -11.50
CA ASN A 60 -12.03 -2.24 -12.60
C ASN A 60 -12.23 -3.59 -13.33
N ILE A 61 -12.78 -4.61 -12.66
CA ILE A 61 -13.18 -5.87 -13.34
C ILE A 61 -14.26 -5.68 -14.41
N ASN A 62 -15.02 -4.57 -14.35
CA ASN A 62 -16.00 -4.21 -15.38
C ASN A 62 -15.36 -3.36 -16.50
N GLU A 63 -14.24 -2.70 -16.24
CA GLU A 63 -13.52 -1.89 -17.23
C GLU A 63 -12.61 -2.71 -18.15
N VAL A 64 -12.26 -3.94 -17.75
CA VAL A 64 -11.32 -4.79 -18.51
C VAL A 64 -11.93 -5.51 -19.72
N GLY A 65 -13.17 -5.22 -20.09
CA GLY A 65 -13.90 -5.93 -21.16
C GLY A 65 -13.14 -6.00 -22.49
N ASN A 66 -12.56 -4.88 -22.93
CA ASN A 66 -11.76 -4.83 -24.16
C ASN A 66 -10.45 -5.63 -24.05
N ILE A 67 -9.76 -5.54 -22.91
CA ILE A 67 -8.53 -6.31 -22.64
C ILE A 67 -8.86 -7.81 -22.66
N ARG A 68 -9.95 -8.20 -21.99
CA ARG A 68 -10.44 -9.59 -21.93
C ARG A 68 -10.77 -10.13 -23.32
N LEU A 69 -11.45 -9.34 -24.15
CA LEU A 69 -11.76 -9.72 -25.53
C LEU A 69 -10.47 -9.93 -26.35
N LEU A 70 -9.55 -8.96 -26.33
CA LEU A 70 -8.27 -9.06 -27.04
C LEU A 70 -7.45 -10.26 -26.56
N ASN A 71 -7.42 -10.50 -25.25
CA ASN A 71 -6.68 -11.60 -24.66
C ASN A 71 -7.26 -12.96 -25.06
N ARG A 72 -8.60 -13.08 -25.10
CA ARG A 72 -9.29 -14.28 -25.59
C ARG A 72 -9.00 -14.54 -27.07
N LEU A 73 -9.03 -13.50 -27.90
CA LEU A 73 -8.65 -13.59 -29.32
C LEU A 73 -7.14 -13.88 -29.49
N GLY A 74 -6.34 -13.49 -28.49
CA GLY A 74 -4.90 -13.76 -28.39
C GLY A 74 -4.52 -15.23 -28.51
N ARG A 75 -5.44 -16.15 -28.17
CA ARG A 75 -5.26 -17.60 -28.36
C ARG A 75 -5.09 -18.01 -29.83
N PHE A 76 -5.56 -17.17 -30.76
CA PHE A 76 -5.54 -17.42 -32.19
C PHE A 76 -4.73 -16.36 -32.96
N SER A 77 -4.41 -15.22 -32.33
CA SER A 77 -3.73 -14.08 -32.95
C SER A 77 -2.69 -13.47 -32.00
N GLN A 78 -1.42 -13.57 -32.38
CA GLN A 78 -0.33 -12.93 -31.63
C GLN A 78 -0.52 -11.41 -31.53
N GLY A 79 -1.06 -10.77 -32.59
CA GLY A 79 -1.36 -9.35 -32.59
C GLY A 79 -2.41 -8.97 -31.55
N SER A 80 -3.46 -9.78 -31.38
CA SER A 80 -4.47 -9.56 -30.35
C SER A 80 -3.91 -9.77 -28.94
N LYS A 81 -3.04 -10.77 -28.76
CA LYS A 81 -2.35 -10.99 -27.47
C LYS A 81 -1.45 -9.80 -27.12
N ALA A 82 -0.67 -9.30 -28.08
CA ALA A 82 0.18 -8.13 -27.91
C ALA A 82 -0.63 -6.88 -27.58
N ALA A 83 -1.78 -6.67 -28.25
CA ALA A 83 -2.68 -5.56 -27.96
C ALA A 83 -3.28 -5.65 -26.54
N ALA A 84 -3.64 -6.85 -26.08
CA ALA A 84 -4.12 -7.06 -24.71
C ALA A 84 -3.05 -6.71 -23.67
N LEU A 85 -1.82 -7.20 -23.87
CA LEU A 85 -0.69 -6.91 -22.99
C LEU A 85 -0.33 -5.42 -22.98
N ALA A 86 -0.37 -4.75 -24.15
CA ALA A 86 -0.12 -3.32 -24.25
C ALA A 86 -1.20 -2.49 -23.54
N ALA A 87 -2.48 -2.83 -23.75
CA ALA A 87 -3.58 -2.17 -23.07
C ALA A 87 -3.52 -2.37 -21.54
N TRP A 88 -3.18 -3.57 -21.09
CA TRP A 88 -2.93 -3.85 -19.67
C TRP A 88 -1.77 -3.00 -19.13
N ALA A 89 -0.61 -3.03 -19.79
CA ALA A 89 0.58 -2.27 -19.38
C ALA A 89 0.32 -0.76 -19.29
N LEU A 90 -0.51 -0.18 -20.17
CA LEU A 90 -0.88 1.22 -20.11
C LEU A 90 -1.73 1.58 -18.88
N LYS A 91 -2.54 0.64 -18.38
CA LYS A 91 -3.36 0.83 -17.18
C LYS A 91 -2.51 0.76 -15.90
N VAL A 92 -1.60 -0.21 -15.81
CA VAL A 92 -0.82 -0.51 -14.58
C VAL A 92 0.52 0.21 -14.46
N ARG A 93 1.02 0.86 -15.54
CA ARG A 93 2.27 1.61 -15.48
C ARG A 93 2.20 2.76 -14.47
N SER A 94 3.36 3.24 -14.04
CA SER A 94 3.44 4.49 -13.28
C SER A 94 2.76 5.65 -14.02
N GLY A 95 1.94 6.41 -13.29
CA GLY A 95 1.06 7.45 -13.81
C GLY A 95 -0.14 6.95 -14.62
N GLY A 96 -0.35 5.64 -14.70
CA GLY A 96 -1.53 5.03 -15.32
C GLY A 96 -2.76 5.09 -14.43
N ASP A 97 -3.91 4.71 -14.97
CA ASP A 97 -5.20 4.76 -14.26
C ASP A 97 -5.18 3.91 -12.98
N TRP A 98 -4.43 2.82 -12.98
CA TRP A 98 -4.28 1.89 -11.86
C TRP A 98 -2.92 2.01 -11.16
N ASP A 99 -2.26 3.17 -11.27
CA ASP A 99 -1.19 3.55 -10.37
C ASP A 99 -1.80 4.06 -9.06
N HIS A 100 -1.95 3.17 -8.08
CA HIS A 100 -2.59 3.50 -6.81
C HIS A 100 -1.67 4.23 -5.84
N LYS A 101 -0.34 4.11 -5.96
CA LYS A 101 0.60 4.62 -4.93
C LYS A 101 0.43 6.12 -4.66
N PRO A 102 0.36 7.01 -5.67
CA PRO A 102 0.15 8.44 -5.42
C PRO A 102 -1.23 8.75 -4.81
N LYS A 103 -2.26 7.97 -5.19
CA LYS A 103 -3.63 8.14 -4.70
C LYS A 103 -3.74 7.74 -3.23
N LEU A 104 -3.17 6.58 -2.86
CA LEU A 104 -3.12 6.09 -1.49
C LEU A 104 -2.28 7.00 -0.60
N SER A 105 -1.09 7.39 -1.06
CA SER A 105 -0.24 8.35 -0.33
C SER A 105 -0.98 9.65 -0.01
N THR A 106 -1.71 10.21 -0.99
CA THR A 106 -2.51 11.44 -0.79
C THR A 106 -3.71 11.20 0.15
N MET A 107 -4.47 10.12 -0.06
CA MET A 107 -5.68 9.80 0.71
C MET A 107 -5.40 9.50 2.19
N LEU A 108 -4.23 8.91 2.46
CA LEU A 108 -3.78 8.48 3.79
C LEU A 108 -2.85 9.50 4.45
N GLU A 109 -2.62 10.63 3.78
CA GLU A 109 -1.86 11.78 4.27
C GLU A 109 -0.41 11.42 4.62
N PHE A 110 0.20 10.53 3.83
CA PHE A 110 1.63 10.21 3.95
C PHE A 110 2.47 11.37 3.43
N ASP A 111 3.35 11.92 4.28
CA ASP A 111 4.18 13.08 3.97
C ASP A 111 5.54 12.73 3.33
N GLY A 112 5.82 11.43 3.19
CA GLY A 112 7.08 10.89 2.65
C GLY A 112 8.22 10.80 3.66
N ASN A 113 8.03 11.27 4.90
CA ASN A 113 9.03 11.14 5.99
C ASN A 113 8.77 9.93 6.88
N GLU A 114 7.55 9.37 6.82
CA GLU A 114 7.20 8.12 7.49
C GLU A 114 7.09 6.97 6.47
N PRO A 115 7.37 5.72 6.88
CA PRO A 115 7.06 4.55 6.08
C PRO A 115 5.57 4.50 5.75
N PRO A 116 5.18 4.09 4.52
CA PRO A 116 3.79 4.02 4.07
C PRO A 116 3.00 2.85 4.69
N THR A 117 3.12 2.66 6.00
CA THR A 117 2.57 1.54 6.77
C THR A 117 1.48 2.00 7.74
N PHE A 118 0.53 1.11 8.03
CA PHE A 118 -0.49 1.34 9.07
C PHE A 118 -1.00 0.01 9.67
N PRO A 119 -1.49 0.01 10.92
CA PRO A 119 -2.07 -1.19 11.54
C PRO A 119 -3.41 -1.56 10.92
N ILE A 120 -3.75 -2.85 10.95
CA ILE A 120 -5.04 -3.38 10.47
C ILE A 120 -5.79 -4.11 11.59
N PRO A 121 -7.14 -4.07 11.64
CA PRO A 121 -7.91 -4.76 12.66
C PRO A 121 -7.64 -6.27 12.68
N GLY A 122 -7.39 -6.85 13.85
CA GLY A 122 -7.05 -8.28 13.98
C GLY A 122 -5.55 -8.57 14.03
N ASP A 123 -4.69 -7.55 13.83
CA ASP A 123 -3.26 -7.62 14.10
C ASP A 123 -2.80 -6.37 14.87
N ASP A 124 -2.71 -6.50 16.19
CA ASP A 124 -2.32 -5.40 17.08
C ASP A 124 -0.81 -5.22 17.19
N GLU A 125 -0.01 -6.04 16.52
CA GLU A 125 1.46 -6.09 16.67
C GLU A 125 2.21 -5.54 15.45
N HIS A 126 1.55 -5.46 14.28
CA HIS A 126 2.20 -5.09 13.03
C HIS A 126 1.48 -3.98 12.25
N GLU A 127 2.25 -3.33 11.39
CA GLU A 127 1.78 -2.42 10.36
C GLU A 127 2.07 -2.97 8.97
N TYR A 128 1.19 -2.64 8.03
CA TYR A 128 1.18 -3.18 6.67
C TYR A 128 1.39 -2.05 5.66
N ASN A 129 2.29 -2.27 4.71
CA ASN A 129 2.61 -1.31 3.65
C ASN A 129 1.49 -1.26 2.61
N TYR A 130 1.03 -0.04 2.26
CA TYR A 130 -0.08 0.15 1.31
C TYR A 130 0.13 -0.51 -0.06
N ASP A 131 1.38 -0.84 -0.42
CA ASP A 131 1.71 -1.48 -1.70
C ASP A 131 1.11 -2.89 -1.83
N ILE A 132 0.90 -3.60 -0.71
CA ILE A 132 0.24 -4.92 -0.69
C ILE A 132 -1.09 -4.89 -1.45
N TRP A 133 -1.94 -3.90 -1.18
CA TRP A 133 -3.27 -3.80 -1.78
C TRP A 133 -3.21 -3.56 -3.29
N SER A 134 -2.23 -2.78 -3.75
CA SER A 134 -2.06 -2.48 -5.18
C SER A 134 -1.65 -3.74 -5.96
N ASN A 135 -0.79 -4.57 -5.37
CA ASN A 135 -0.38 -5.84 -5.94
C ASN A 135 -1.49 -6.90 -5.90
N ILE A 136 -2.31 -6.92 -4.84
CA ILE A 136 -3.53 -7.74 -4.78
C ILE A 136 -4.51 -7.34 -5.89
N HIS A 137 -4.73 -6.04 -6.09
CA HIS A 137 -5.55 -5.53 -7.19
C HIS A 137 -5.03 -6.00 -8.55
N TYR A 138 -3.72 -5.90 -8.79
CA TYR A 138 -3.08 -6.36 -10.03
C TYR A 138 -3.42 -7.82 -10.33
N GLY A 139 -3.27 -8.72 -9.35
CA GLY A 139 -3.61 -10.13 -9.50
C GLY A 139 -5.08 -10.36 -9.79
N TYR A 140 -5.96 -9.76 -8.99
CA TYR A 140 -7.41 -9.94 -9.07
C TYR A 140 -8.00 -9.42 -10.38
N VAL A 141 -7.72 -8.15 -10.72
CA VAL A 141 -8.23 -7.52 -11.94
C VAL A 141 -7.56 -8.12 -13.18
N GLY A 142 -6.32 -8.58 -13.06
CA GLY A 142 -5.60 -9.29 -14.11
C GLY A 142 -6.26 -10.62 -14.49
N MET A 143 -6.70 -11.39 -13.50
CA MET A 143 -7.47 -12.61 -13.74
C MET A 143 -8.82 -12.29 -14.39
N ALA A 144 -9.48 -11.21 -13.95
CA ALA A 144 -10.69 -10.72 -14.60
C ALA A 144 -10.45 -10.26 -16.05
N ALA A 145 -9.25 -9.77 -16.38
CA ALA A 145 -8.83 -9.45 -17.75
C ALA A 145 -8.48 -10.71 -18.58
N GLY A 146 -8.59 -11.90 -17.99
CA GLY A 146 -8.39 -13.20 -18.63
C GLY A 146 -6.93 -13.65 -18.75
N PHE A 147 -6.00 -12.95 -18.09
CA PHE A 147 -4.61 -13.42 -17.98
C PHE A 147 -4.57 -14.62 -17.02
N ASN A 148 -3.55 -15.47 -17.18
CA ASN A 148 -3.33 -16.56 -16.24
C ASN A 148 -2.30 -16.17 -15.17
N SER A 149 -2.22 -16.97 -14.10
CA SER A 149 -1.30 -16.76 -12.97
C SER A 149 0.16 -16.54 -13.41
N LEU A 150 0.67 -17.32 -14.38
CA LEU A 150 2.04 -17.17 -14.86
C LEU A 150 2.26 -15.82 -15.54
N GLU A 151 1.32 -15.38 -16.38
CA GLU A 151 1.39 -14.10 -17.08
C GLU A 151 1.37 -12.91 -16.12
N LEU A 152 0.54 -12.97 -15.09
CA LEU A 152 0.43 -11.90 -14.10
C LEU A 152 1.68 -11.81 -13.24
N ARG A 153 2.18 -12.94 -12.74
CA ARG A 153 3.40 -12.96 -11.94
C ARG A 153 4.62 -12.53 -12.74
N ALA A 154 4.76 -13.00 -13.99
CA ALA A 154 5.82 -12.55 -14.88
C ALA A 154 5.69 -11.05 -15.23
N GLY A 155 4.46 -10.57 -15.41
CA GLY A 155 4.16 -9.16 -15.69
C GLY A 155 4.53 -8.22 -14.53
N ALA A 156 4.25 -8.63 -13.29
CA ALA A 156 4.63 -7.88 -12.09
C ALA A 156 6.17 -7.75 -11.99
N ILE A 157 6.90 -8.88 -12.11
CA ILE A 157 8.37 -8.89 -12.12
C ILE A 157 8.94 -7.98 -13.21
N ALA A 158 8.34 -7.99 -14.41
CA ALA A 158 8.79 -7.15 -15.52
C ALA A 158 8.55 -5.66 -15.26
N ALA A 159 7.45 -5.31 -14.57
CA ALA A 159 7.14 -3.93 -14.19
C ALA A 159 8.12 -3.39 -13.14
N ASP A 160 8.42 -4.19 -12.12
CA ASP A 160 9.34 -3.83 -11.04
C ASP A 160 10.81 -3.97 -11.42
N ARG A 161 11.10 -4.66 -12.53
CA ARG A 161 12.45 -5.02 -13.00
C ARG A 161 13.25 -5.87 -12.00
N GLN A 162 12.57 -6.44 -11.02
CA GLN A 162 13.12 -7.26 -9.97
C GLN A 162 12.04 -8.22 -9.48
N TYR A 163 12.45 -9.41 -9.03
CA TYR A 163 11.57 -10.29 -8.29
C TYR A 163 11.58 -9.89 -6.81
N VAL A 164 10.41 -9.54 -6.28
CA VAL A 164 10.20 -9.32 -4.86
C VAL A 164 9.20 -10.37 -4.34
N PRO A 165 9.60 -11.22 -3.37
CA PRO A 165 8.71 -12.27 -2.85
C PRO A 165 7.39 -11.75 -2.25
N ALA A 166 7.44 -10.63 -1.54
CA ALA A 166 6.26 -10.02 -0.93
C ALA A 166 5.25 -9.50 -1.98
N ASP A 167 5.75 -8.93 -3.07
CA ASP A 167 4.90 -8.47 -4.18
C ASP A 167 4.30 -9.68 -4.93
N ASP A 168 5.08 -10.74 -5.15
CA ASP A 168 4.59 -12.00 -5.72
C ASP A 168 3.49 -12.63 -4.87
N LEU A 169 3.65 -12.68 -3.54
CA LEU A 169 2.60 -13.14 -2.63
C LEU A 169 1.34 -12.29 -2.75
N SER A 170 1.48 -10.97 -2.79
CA SER A 170 0.34 -10.06 -2.93
C SER A 170 -0.41 -10.29 -4.25
N VAL A 171 0.31 -10.48 -5.37
CA VAL A 171 -0.28 -10.85 -6.66
C VAL A 171 -1.00 -12.21 -6.58
N ARG A 172 -0.40 -13.21 -5.91
CA ARG A 172 -1.02 -14.52 -5.69
C ARG A 172 -2.31 -14.44 -4.89
N ILE A 173 -2.35 -13.65 -3.81
CA ILE A 173 -3.58 -13.40 -3.04
C ILE A 173 -4.68 -12.84 -3.94
N GLY A 174 -4.35 -11.86 -4.80
CA GLY A 174 -5.31 -11.32 -5.77
C GLY A 174 -5.87 -12.38 -6.74
N ILE A 175 -5.00 -13.27 -7.22
CA ILE A 175 -5.40 -14.39 -8.08
C ILE A 175 -6.35 -15.33 -7.33
N GLU A 176 -5.98 -15.75 -6.12
CA GLU A 176 -6.77 -16.65 -5.26
C GLU A 176 -8.15 -16.05 -4.98
N LEU A 177 -8.22 -14.76 -4.63
CA LEU A 177 -9.47 -14.04 -4.39
C LEU A 177 -10.39 -14.02 -5.62
N TRP A 178 -9.83 -13.86 -6.83
CA TRP A 178 -10.63 -13.91 -8.06
C TRP A 178 -11.13 -15.32 -8.35
N GLU A 179 -10.29 -16.33 -8.17
CA GLU A 179 -10.65 -17.73 -8.39
C GLU A 179 -11.75 -18.19 -7.43
N GLU A 180 -11.70 -17.74 -6.17
CA GLU A 180 -12.67 -18.11 -5.14
C GLU A 180 -13.97 -17.31 -5.21
N TYR A 181 -13.89 -15.98 -5.31
CA TYR A 181 -15.06 -15.10 -5.16
C TYR A 181 -15.50 -14.45 -6.47
N GLY A 182 -14.61 -14.33 -7.45
CA GLY A 182 -14.84 -13.60 -8.70
C GLY A 182 -15.46 -12.23 -8.41
N PRO A 183 -16.52 -11.81 -9.14
CA PRO A 183 -17.15 -10.49 -8.95
C PRO A 183 -17.85 -10.29 -7.60
N ASN A 184 -17.96 -11.32 -6.76
CA ASN A 184 -18.68 -11.26 -5.48
C ASN A 184 -17.74 -11.05 -4.27
N LEU A 185 -16.46 -10.73 -4.52
CA LEU A 185 -15.51 -10.40 -3.46
C LEU A 185 -16.07 -9.31 -2.54
N THR A 186 -15.97 -9.48 -1.22
CA THR A 186 -16.31 -8.46 -0.22
C THR A 186 -15.06 -7.83 0.41
N SER A 187 -15.21 -6.68 1.06
CA SER A 187 -14.13 -6.03 1.82
C SER A 187 -13.61 -6.91 2.95
N GLU A 188 -14.49 -7.68 3.59
CA GLU A 188 -14.15 -8.58 4.71
C GLU A 188 -13.31 -9.75 4.21
N GLN A 189 -13.63 -10.31 3.04
CA GLN A 189 -12.86 -11.39 2.43
C GLN A 189 -11.47 -10.91 2.00
N LEU A 190 -11.37 -9.72 1.39
CA LEU A 190 -10.10 -9.10 1.06
C LEU A 190 -9.24 -8.89 2.32
N HIS A 191 -9.85 -8.36 3.39
CA HIS A 191 -9.18 -8.15 4.66
C HIS A 191 -8.69 -9.48 5.28
N GLN A 192 -9.56 -10.48 5.33
CA GLN A 192 -9.22 -11.79 5.91
C GLN A 192 -8.08 -12.47 5.16
N ALA A 193 -8.07 -12.38 3.81
CA ALA A 193 -6.99 -12.95 3.01
C ALA A 193 -5.62 -12.32 3.30
N ILE A 194 -5.56 -11.03 3.68
CA ILE A 194 -4.32 -10.38 4.10
C ILE A 194 -3.89 -10.92 5.48
N LEU A 195 -4.81 -10.98 6.44
CA LEU A 195 -4.53 -11.51 7.80
C LEU A 195 -4.04 -12.96 7.77
N ASP A 196 -4.69 -13.82 6.99
CA ASP A 196 -4.36 -15.24 6.87
C ASP A 196 -2.95 -15.46 6.28
N ARG A 197 -2.40 -14.45 5.60
CA ARG A 197 -1.07 -14.48 4.97
C ARG A 197 -0.01 -13.71 5.75
N LYS A 198 -0.33 -13.12 6.90
CA LYS A 198 0.64 -12.40 7.75
C LYS A 198 1.93 -13.20 7.97
N GLU A 199 1.81 -14.44 8.44
CA GLU A 199 2.96 -15.29 8.73
C GLU A 199 3.79 -15.62 7.48
N GLU A 200 3.17 -15.64 6.30
CA GLU A 200 3.90 -15.81 5.05
C GLU A 200 4.66 -14.55 4.68
N TYR A 201 4.04 -13.36 4.78
CA TYR A 201 4.72 -12.08 4.58
C TYR A 201 5.95 -11.94 5.48
N LEU A 202 5.81 -12.20 6.78
CA LEU A 202 6.90 -12.12 7.75
C LEU A 202 8.07 -13.05 7.38
N ARG A 203 7.80 -14.21 6.78
CA ARG A 203 8.83 -15.18 6.36
C ARG A 203 9.54 -14.82 5.06
N ILE A 204 8.84 -14.19 4.11
CA ILE A 204 9.35 -14.03 2.74
C ILE A 204 9.82 -12.61 2.41
N GLN A 205 9.45 -11.62 3.22
CA GLN A 205 9.95 -10.25 3.04
C GLN A 205 11.46 -10.18 3.26
N ASP A 206 12.11 -9.23 2.61
CA ASP A 206 13.56 -9.01 2.73
C ASP A 206 13.87 -7.62 3.29
N GLU A 207 15.14 -7.39 3.64
CA GLU A 207 15.61 -6.13 4.24
C GLU A 207 15.34 -4.89 3.37
N THR A 208 15.10 -5.08 2.07
CA THR A 208 14.88 -4.01 1.09
C THR A 208 13.41 -3.82 0.72
N ASN A 209 12.55 -4.81 0.98
CA ASN A 209 11.11 -4.71 0.78
C ASN A 209 10.34 -5.33 1.96
N ILE A 210 10.28 -4.56 3.04
CA ILE A 210 9.50 -4.87 4.23
C ILE A 210 8.07 -4.38 4.02
N VAL A 211 7.12 -5.32 3.99
CA VAL A 211 5.69 -5.01 3.80
C VAL A 211 4.86 -5.21 5.06
N VAL A 212 5.33 -6.03 6.00
CA VAL A 212 4.76 -6.18 7.34
C VAL A 212 5.85 -5.92 8.35
N ARG A 213 5.67 -4.93 9.22
CA ARG A 213 6.68 -4.55 10.22
C ARG A 213 6.09 -4.49 11.61
N PRO A 214 6.86 -4.81 12.67
CA PRO A 214 6.40 -4.58 14.03
C PRO A 214 6.05 -3.11 14.26
N ILE A 215 4.99 -2.85 15.02
CA ILE A 215 4.64 -1.51 15.48
C ILE A 215 5.77 -1.00 16.38
N ASP A 216 6.35 0.14 16.01
CA ASP A 216 7.36 0.80 16.84
C ASP A 216 6.67 1.51 18.01
N ASN A 217 6.73 0.89 19.19
CA ASN A 217 6.19 1.46 20.41
C ASN A 217 7.13 2.50 21.07
N GLY A 218 8.28 2.81 20.45
CA GLY A 218 9.18 3.88 20.89
C GLY A 218 9.85 3.68 22.25
N TYR A 219 10.08 2.43 22.66
CA TYR A 219 10.80 2.07 23.89
C TYR A 219 12.31 1.98 23.69
#